data_AF-A0A3D1YBQ2-F1
#
_entry.id   AF-A0A3D1YBQ2-F1
#
_cell.length_a   1.000
_cell.length_b   1.000
_cell.length_c   1.000
_cell.angle_alpha   90.00
_cell.angle_beta   90.00
_cell.angle_gamma   90.00
#
_symmetry.space_group_name_H-M   'P 1'
#
loop_
_entity.id
_entity.type
_entity.pdbx_description
1 polymer ?
#
loop_
_entity_poly.entity_id
_entity_poly.type
_entity_poly.pdbx_seq_one_letter_code
_entity_poly.pdbx_strand_id
1 'polypeptide(L)'
;MAANKYAGTQTEKNLQEAFAGESQARNKYTYFASVARKEGYEQMSALFLKTADNEKEHAKMWFRELAGIGDTKANLAAAAEGENYEWTDMYEGFAKTAEEEGFPELAAKFRAVGEIEKHHEERYRALLKNIETAQVFEKS
;
A
#
# COMPACT_ATOMS: atom_id res chain seq x y z
N MET A 1 -6.46 13.35 6.34
CA MET A 1 -5.61 13.87 5.24
C MET A 1 -5.82 15.38 5.08
N ALA A 2 -4.78 16.13 4.70
CA ALA A 2 -4.96 17.52 4.30
C ALA A 2 -5.90 17.58 3.08
N ALA A 3 -6.78 18.58 3.03
CA ALA A 3 -7.66 18.76 1.87
C ALA A 3 -6.81 19.05 0.63
N ASN A 4 -6.91 18.21 -0.40
CA ASN A 4 -6.30 18.50 -1.70
C ASN A 4 -7.18 19.51 -2.48
N LYS A 5 -6.58 20.21 -3.44
CA LYS A 5 -7.26 21.26 -4.23
C LYS A 5 -8.38 20.74 -5.15
N TYR A 6 -8.53 19.42 -5.27
CA TYR A 6 -9.51 18.75 -6.13
C TYR A 6 -10.67 18.13 -5.35
N ALA A 7 -10.71 18.29 -4.03
CA ALA A 7 -11.66 17.63 -3.14
C ALA A 7 -13.11 17.71 -3.64
N GLY A 8 -13.77 16.56 -3.75
CA GLY A 8 -15.16 16.42 -4.17
C GLY A 8 -15.42 16.47 -5.68
N THR A 9 -14.37 16.64 -6.51
CA THR A 9 -14.51 16.68 -7.97
C THR A 9 -14.36 15.31 -8.62
N GLN A 10 -14.80 15.19 -9.88
CA GLN A 10 -14.49 14.00 -10.69
C GLN A 10 -12.98 13.87 -10.94
N THR A 11 -12.24 14.99 -10.99
CA THR A 11 -10.78 14.97 -11.16
C THR A 11 -10.08 14.27 -10.00
N GLU A 12 -10.52 14.49 -8.75
CA GLU A 12 -9.97 13.77 -7.60
C GLU A 12 -10.19 12.26 -7.73
N LYS A 13 -11.39 11.82 -8.13
CA LYS A 13 -11.69 10.40 -8.36
C LYS A 13 -10.80 9.83 -9.46
N ASN A 14 -10.65 10.54 -10.58
CA ASN A 14 -9.77 10.12 -11.67
C ASN A 14 -8.30 9.99 -11.20
N LEU A 15 -7.82 10.88 -10.34
CA LEU A 15 -6.47 10.81 -9.77
C LEU A 15 -6.31 9.60 -8.83
N GLN A 16 -7.33 9.31 -8.00
CA GLN A 16 -7.35 8.13 -7.13
C GLN A 16 -7.34 6.83 -7.96
N GLU A 17 -8.16 6.77 -9.01
CA GLU A 17 -8.20 5.64 -9.96
C GLU A 17 -6.86 5.48 -10.68
N ALA A 18 -6.25 6.57 -11.15
CA ALA A 18 -4.93 6.54 -11.77
C ALA A 18 -3.87 6.02 -10.79
N PHE A 19 -3.83 6.54 -9.56
CA PHE A 19 -2.91 6.07 -8.53
C PHE A 19 -3.07 4.56 -8.23
N ALA A 20 -4.32 4.09 -8.10
CA ALA A 20 -4.62 2.68 -7.89
C ALA A 20 -4.20 1.81 -9.09
N GLY A 21 -4.46 2.29 -10.32
CA GLY A 21 -4.08 1.61 -11.55
C GLY A 21 -2.57 1.45 -11.70
N GLU A 22 -1.80 2.53 -11.50
CA GLU A 22 -0.34 2.51 -11.59
C GLU A 22 0.29 1.64 -10.49
N SER A 23 -0.28 1.66 -9.28
CA SER A 23 0.17 0.80 -8.17
C SER A 23 -0.02 -0.69 -8.47
N GLN A 24 -1.17 -1.05 -9.07
CA GLN A 24 -1.42 -2.42 -9.52
C GLN A 24 -0.52 -2.80 -10.70
N ALA A 25 -0.29 -1.89 -11.65
CA ALA A 25 0.58 -2.12 -12.80
C ALA A 25 2.02 -2.42 -12.36
N ARG A 26 2.59 -1.60 -11.46
CA ARG A 26 3.90 -1.85 -10.85
C ARG A 26 4.03 -3.27 -10.29
N ASN A 27 3.10 -3.69 -9.43
CA ASN A 27 3.16 -5.02 -8.81
C ASN A 27 3.00 -6.16 -9.83
N LYS A 28 2.09 -6.02 -10.80
CA LYS A 28 1.96 -7.02 -11.88
C LYS A 28 3.26 -7.14 -12.67
N TYR A 29 3.86 -6.04 -13.06
CA TYR A 29 5.07 -6.05 -13.89
C TYR A 29 6.28 -6.61 -13.15
N THR A 30 6.43 -6.38 -11.84
CA THR A 30 7.47 -7.05 -11.05
C THR A 30 7.26 -8.57 -10.96
N TYR A 31 6.00 -9.03 -10.86
CA TYR A 31 5.68 -10.47 -10.92
C TYR A 31 5.96 -11.07 -12.29
N PHE A 32 5.60 -10.36 -13.37
CA PHE A 32 5.87 -10.81 -14.75
C PHE A 32 7.36 -10.87 -15.05
N ALA A 33 8.15 -9.92 -14.54
CA ALA A 33 9.60 -9.99 -14.62
C ALA A 33 10.16 -11.27 -13.99
N SER A 34 9.62 -11.66 -12.84
CA SER A 34 10.02 -12.89 -12.15
C SER A 34 9.70 -14.15 -12.95
N VAL A 35 8.57 -14.16 -13.67
CA VAL A 35 8.22 -15.25 -14.59
C VAL A 35 9.18 -15.27 -15.78
N ALA A 36 9.36 -14.14 -16.47
CA ALA A 36 10.26 -14.02 -17.62
C ALA A 36 11.68 -14.47 -17.28
N ARG A 37 12.18 -14.13 -16.08
CA ARG A 37 13.48 -14.58 -15.59
C ARG A 37 13.55 -16.09 -15.39
N LYS A 38 12.52 -16.69 -14.78
CA LYS A 38 12.45 -18.16 -14.58
C LYS A 38 12.44 -18.92 -15.91
N GLU A 39 11.89 -18.32 -16.96
CA GLU A 39 11.85 -18.87 -18.32
C GLU A 39 13.11 -18.57 -19.14
N GLY A 40 14.08 -17.82 -18.59
CA GLY A 40 15.35 -17.49 -19.26
C GLY A 40 15.30 -16.23 -20.14
N TYR A 41 14.18 -15.50 -20.17
CA TYR A 41 14.02 -14.25 -20.93
C TYR A 41 14.54 -13.05 -20.14
N GLU A 42 15.86 -12.98 -19.94
CA GLU A 42 16.50 -11.94 -19.12
C GLU A 42 16.23 -10.51 -19.61
N GLN A 43 16.24 -10.29 -20.93
CA GLN A 43 15.93 -8.97 -21.50
C GLN A 43 14.48 -8.55 -21.21
N MET A 44 13.52 -9.48 -21.30
CA MET A 44 12.11 -9.19 -21.03
C MET A 44 11.89 -8.91 -19.54
N SER A 45 12.55 -9.69 -18.66
CA SER A 45 12.57 -9.44 -17.22
C SER A 45 13.06 -8.02 -16.91
N ALA A 46 14.19 -7.61 -17.49
CA ALA A 46 14.75 -6.27 -17.30
C ALA A 46 13.80 -5.17 -17.80
N LEU A 47 13.14 -5.38 -18.94
CA LEU A 47 12.16 -4.43 -19.47
C LEU A 47 10.92 -4.31 -18.58
N PHE A 48 10.38 -5.43 -18.08
CA PHE A 48 9.27 -5.39 -17.13
C PHE A 48 9.63 -4.63 -15.84
N LEU A 49 10.83 -4.84 -15.29
CA LEU A 49 11.28 -4.11 -14.11
C LEU A 49 11.44 -2.61 -14.40
N LYS A 50 12.00 -2.25 -15.56
CA LYS A 50 12.09 -0.86 -15.98
C LYS A 50 10.72 -0.20 -16.08
N THR A 51 9.74 -0.88 -16.68
CA THR A 51 8.36 -0.37 -16.75
C THR A 51 7.74 -0.27 -15.36
N ALA A 52 7.92 -1.25 -14.48
CA ALA A 52 7.44 -1.18 -13.10
C ALA A 52 8.00 0.02 -12.33
N ASP A 53 9.27 0.37 -12.56
CA ASP A 53 9.88 1.58 -12.01
C ASP A 53 9.30 2.87 -12.61
N ASN A 54 8.88 2.86 -13.88
CA ASN A 54 8.15 3.99 -14.45
C ASN A 54 6.76 4.15 -13.81
N GLU A 55 6.00 3.07 -13.63
CA GLU A 55 4.67 3.15 -13.00
C GLU A 55 4.76 3.59 -11.52
N LYS A 56 5.85 3.22 -10.83
CA LYS A 56 6.15 3.75 -9.50
C LYS A 56 6.26 5.28 -9.49
N GLU A 57 6.96 5.86 -10.48
CA GLU A 57 7.09 7.33 -10.57
C GLU A 57 5.80 8.00 -11.06
N HIS A 58 5.02 7.36 -11.94
CA HIS A 58 3.68 7.83 -12.32
C HIS A 58 2.73 7.86 -11.10
N ALA A 59 2.63 6.76 -10.35
CA ALA A 59 1.82 6.66 -9.13
C ALA A 59 2.21 7.77 -8.13
N LYS A 60 3.51 7.99 -7.93
CA LYS A 60 4.03 9.04 -7.04
C LYS A 60 3.66 10.45 -7.50
N MET A 61 3.63 10.71 -8.81
CA MET A 61 3.18 11.98 -9.36
C MET A 61 1.71 12.25 -8.99
N TRP A 62 0.83 11.29 -9.22
CA TRP A 62 -0.60 11.41 -8.89
C TRP A 62 -0.87 11.50 -7.39
N PHE A 63 -0.16 10.70 -6.59
CA PHE A 63 -0.31 10.71 -5.14
C PHE A 63 0.14 12.05 -4.51
N ARG A 64 1.10 12.74 -5.13
CA ARG A 64 1.48 14.11 -4.73
C ARG A 64 0.38 15.13 -5.02
N GLU A 65 -0.28 15.05 -6.18
CA GLU A 65 -1.43 15.92 -6.50
C GLU A 65 -2.59 15.72 -5.52
N LEU A 66 -2.77 14.49 -5.00
CA LEU A 66 -3.72 14.15 -3.95
C LEU A 66 -3.27 14.55 -2.53
N ALA A 67 -2.13 15.22 -2.39
CA ALA A 67 -1.52 15.56 -1.10
C ALA A 67 -1.27 14.34 -0.18
N GLY A 68 -1.01 13.17 -0.77
CA GLY A 68 -0.80 11.91 -0.05
C GLY A 68 0.60 11.71 0.55
N ILE A 69 1.56 12.58 0.22
CA ILE A 69 2.93 12.51 0.75
C ILE A 69 3.19 13.71 1.66
N GLY A 70 3.31 13.45 2.97
CA GLY A 70 3.71 14.41 3.99
C GLY A 70 5.15 14.20 4.46
N ASP A 71 5.46 14.76 5.63
CA ASP A 71 6.70 14.43 6.36
C ASP A 71 6.64 13.00 6.94
N THR A 72 7.75 12.52 7.50
CA THR A 72 7.83 11.16 8.07
C THR A 72 6.79 10.92 9.17
N LYS A 73 6.49 11.94 9.99
CA LYS A 73 5.50 11.83 11.07
C LYS A 73 4.11 11.60 10.49
N ALA A 74 3.70 12.43 9.54
CA ALA A 74 2.43 12.34 8.85
C ALA A 74 2.29 11.01 8.07
N ASN A 75 3.36 10.57 7.40
CA ASN A 75 3.34 9.33 6.65
C ASN A 75 3.23 8.10 7.55
N LEU A 76 3.89 8.09 8.72
CA LEU A 76 3.74 7.02 9.71
C LEU A 76 2.34 6.97 10.32
N ALA A 77 1.73 8.13 10.60
CA ALA A 77 0.36 8.20 11.07
C ALA A 77 -0.63 7.67 10.02
N ALA A 78 -0.49 8.12 8.77
CA ALA A 78 -1.32 7.66 7.66
C ALA A 78 -1.16 6.16 7.38
N ALA A 79 0.06 5.63 7.46
CA ALA A 79 0.31 4.19 7.34
C ALA A 79 -0.38 3.43 8.48
N ALA A 80 -0.19 3.83 9.74
CA ALA A 80 -0.86 3.17 10.87
C ALA A 80 -2.40 3.21 10.78
N GLU A 81 -2.97 4.31 10.29
CA GLU A 81 -4.42 4.41 10.05
C GLU A 81 -4.90 3.47 8.94
N GLY A 82 -4.13 3.35 7.86
CA GLY A 82 -4.42 2.41 6.77
C GLY A 82 -4.37 0.96 7.27
N GLU A 83 -3.27 0.56 7.90
CA GLU A 83 -3.09 -0.78 8.47
C GLU A 83 -4.22 -1.11 9.47
N ASN A 84 -4.59 -0.17 10.34
CA ASN A 84 -5.69 -0.34 11.29
C ASN A 84 -6.99 -0.70 10.58
N TYR A 85 -7.41 0.11 9.61
CA TYR A 85 -8.60 -0.15 8.82
C TYR A 85 -8.55 -1.50 8.10
N GLU A 86 -7.38 -1.86 7.58
CA GLU A 86 -7.20 -3.13 6.88
C GLU A 86 -7.48 -4.32 7.79
N TRP A 87 -6.94 -4.37 9.02
CA TRP A 87 -7.15 -5.52 9.89
C TRP A 87 -8.44 -5.49 10.69
N THR A 88 -8.96 -4.32 11.10
CA THR A 88 -10.18 -4.23 11.91
C THR A 88 -11.46 -4.37 11.09
N ASP A 89 -11.47 -3.83 9.88
CA ASP A 89 -12.70 -3.69 9.09
C ASP A 89 -12.60 -4.44 7.77
N MET A 90 -11.59 -4.16 6.96
CA MET A 90 -11.52 -4.67 5.58
C MET A 90 -11.32 -6.18 5.52
N TYR A 91 -10.23 -6.70 6.10
CA TYR A 91 -9.92 -8.13 6.05
C TYR A 91 -10.87 -8.97 6.90
N GLU A 92 -11.37 -8.44 8.02
CA GLU A 92 -12.40 -9.12 8.80
C GLU A 92 -13.71 -9.23 8.01
N GLY A 93 -14.14 -8.14 7.35
CA GLY A 93 -15.31 -8.14 6.46
C GLY A 93 -15.15 -9.11 5.29
N PHE A 94 -14.01 -9.07 4.61
CA PHE A 94 -13.71 -9.98 3.49
C PHE A 94 -13.71 -11.45 3.92
N ALA A 95 -13.17 -11.76 5.09
CA ALA A 95 -13.18 -13.11 5.62
C ALA A 95 -14.60 -13.62 5.89
N LYS A 96 -15.48 -12.78 6.48
CA LYS A 96 -16.89 -13.11 6.72
C LYS A 96 -17.63 -13.35 5.41
N THR A 97 -17.52 -12.44 4.44
CA THR A 97 -18.13 -12.63 3.11
C THR A 97 -17.64 -13.90 2.44
N ALA A 98 -16.33 -14.18 2.49
CA ALA A 98 -15.78 -15.41 1.91
C ALA A 98 -16.32 -16.69 2.58
N GLU A 99 -16.58 -16.69 3.89
CA GLU A 99 -17.24 -17.82 4.55
C GLU A 99 -18.70 -17.98 4.16
N GLU A 100 -19.45 -16.88 4.12
CA GLU A 100 -20.86 -16.86 3.72
C GLU A 100 -21.05 -17.39 2.29
N GLU A 101 -20.10 -17.11 1.41
CA GLU A 101 -20.08 -17.57 0.02
C GLU A 101 -19.46 -18.97 -0.17
N GLY A 102 -18.97 -19.62 0.90
CA GLY A 102 -18.46 -20.99 0.85
C GLY A 102 -16.99 -21.13 0.43
N PHE A 103 -16.17 -20.10 0.65
CA PHE A 103 -14.72 -20.05 0.40
C PHE A 103 -13.87 -20.03 1.69
N PRO A 104 -13.93 -21.06 2.55
CA PRO A 104 -13.30 -21.04 3.87
C PRO A 104 -11.76 -20.93 3.83
N GLU A 105 -11.11 -21.48 2.80
CA GLU A 105 -9.66 -21.33 2.64
C GLU A 105 -9.25 -19.88 2.33
N LEU A 106 -10.08 -19.14 1.59
CA LEU A 106 -9.83 -17.74 1.30
C LEU A 106 -10.11 -16.87 2.52
N ALA A 107 -11.18 -17.17 3.27
CA ALA A 107 -11.45 -16.54 4.55
C ALA A 107 -10.29 -16.69 5.54
N ALA A 108 -9.72 -17.90 5.65
CA ALA A 108 -8.54 -18.14 6.48
C ALA A 108 -7.34 -17.31 6.04
N LYS A 109 -7.12 -17.14 4.73
CA LYS A 109 -6.06 -16.27 4.20
C LYS A 109 -6.31 -14.80 4.55
N PHE A 110 -7.53 -14.28 4.39
CA PHE A 110 -7.85 -12.91 4.75
C PHE A 110 -7.58 -12.63 6.24
N ARG A 111 -7.99 -13.53 7.14
CA ARG A 111 -7.67 -13.41 8.57
C ARG A 111 -6.18 -13.44 8.84
N ALA A 112 -5.45 -14.34 8.19
CA ALA A 112 -4.00 -14.43 8.35
C ALA A 112 -3.29 -13.14 7.89
N VAL A 113 -3.77 -12.50 6.83
CA VAL A 113 -3.25 -11.19 6.41
C VAL A 113 -3.63 -10.11 7.41
N GLY A 114 -4.88 -10.08 7.91
CA GLY A 114 -5.29 -9.14 8.97
C GLY A 114 -4.38 -9.18 10.22
N GLU A 115 -3.99 -10.38 10.68
CA GLU A 115 -3.02 -10.49 11.80
C GLU A 115 -1.65 -9.90 11.47
N ILE A 116 -1.21 -9.94 10.21
CA ILE A 116 0.05 -9.32 9.77
C ILE A 116 -0.09 -7.80 9.75
N GLU A 117 -1.18 -7.25 9.21
CA GLU A 117 -1.37 -5.80 9.14
C GLU A 117 -1.50 -5.17 10.54
N LYS A 118 -2.04 -5.90 11.51
CA LYS A 118 -1.98 -5.50 12.93
C LYS A 118 -0.55 -5.29 13.42
N HIS A 119 0.39 -6.18 13.07
CA HIS A 119 1.80 -6.01 13.42
C HIS A 119 2.47 -4.84 12.67
N HIS A 120 2.02 -4.53 11.44
CA HIS A 120 2.46 -3.33 10.74
C HIS A 120 1.98 -2.06 11.43
N GLU A 121 0.72 -1.99 11.85
CA GLU A 121 0.20 -0.88 12.65
C GLU A 121 1.03 -0.68 13.92
N GLU A 122 1.24 -1.73 14.71
CA GLU A 122 2.03 -1.69 15.94
C GLU A 122 3.42 -1.12 15.70
N ARG A 123 4.08 -1.53 14.61
CA ARG A 123 5.41 -1.02 14.21
C ARG A 123 5.36 0.46 13.88
N TYR A 124 4.40 0.92 13.07
CA TYR A 124 4.32 2.32 12.68
C TYR A 124 3.96 3.23 13.86
N ARG A 125 3.08 2.79 14.76
CA ARG A 125 2.76 3.50 16.01
C ARG A 125 3.98 3.63 16.92
N ALA A 126 4.78 2.57 17.05
CA ALA A 126 6.02 2.62 17.83
C ALA A 126 7.04 3.60 17.24
N LEU A 127 7.24 3.59 15.92
CA LEU A 127 8.12 4.54 15.23
C LEU A 127 7.63 5.99 15.37
N LEU A 128 6.33 6.21 15.22
CA LEU A 128 5.71 7.52 15.40
C LEU A 128 5.96 8.06 16.82
N LYS A 129 5.74 7.22 17.84
CA LYS A 129 6.00 7.57 19.25
C LYS A 129 7.46 7.96 19.47
N ASN A 130 8.42 7.27 18.87
CA ASN A 130 9.84 7.59 19.00
C ASN A 130 10.17 8.99 18.45
N ILE A 131 9.55 9.37 17.32
CA ILE A 131 9.71 10.70 16.74
C ILE A 131 9.09 11.78 17.64
N GLU A 132 7.88 11.52 18.17
CA GLU A 132 7.15 12.49 19.00
C GLU A 132 7.78 12.73 20.37
N THR A 133 8.38 11.70 20.97
CA THR A 133 8.94 11.76 22.33
C THR A 133 10.39 12.23 22.38
N ALA A 134 10.99 12.58 21.23
CA ALA A 134 12.39 13.00 21.14
C ALA A 134 13.40 12.03 21.78
N GLN A 135 13.13 10.73 21.81
CA GLN A 135 14.16 9.69 22.06
C GLN A 135 15.20 9.59 20.92
N VAL A 136 15.36 10.65 20.13
CA VAL A 136 16.16 10.75 18.91
C VAL A 136 17.68 10.82 19.17
N PHE A 137 18.14 10.72 20.44
CA PHE A 137 19.57 10.60 20.75
C PHE A 137 19.96 9.48 21.76
N GLU A 138 19.06 8.62 22.23
CA GLU A 138 19.41 7.63 23.29
C GLU A 138 19.69 6.20 22.81
N LYS A 139 19.77 5.97 21.49
CA LYS A 139 20.38 4.74 20.97
C LYS A 139 21.56 5.09 20.06
N SER A 140 22.62 5.58 20.71
CA SER A 140 24.01 5.44 20.23
C SER A 140 24.49 4.03 20.55
#